data_AF-A0A068YQ05-F1
#
_entry.id   AF-A0A068YQ05-F1
#
_cell.length_a   1.000
_cell.length_b   1.000
_cell.length_c   1.000
_cell.angle_alpha   90.00
_cell.angle_beta   90.00
_cell.angle_gamma   90.00
#
_symmetry.space_group_name_H-M   'P 1'
#
loop_
_entity.id
_entity.type
_entity.pdbx_description
1 polymer ?
#
loop_
_entity_poly.entity_id
_entity_poly.type
_entity_poly.pdbx_seq_one_letter_code
_entity_poly.pdbx_strand_id
1 'polypeptide(L)'
;MDPITLALTLAGQFAPSLIKHFTNSETAAAVAGQVIDMARTVTGTGTPDEALASLKADPALALQFKLAALQADTELEKASLADRANARGRDVALAQAGRMNWRGDLLAFFAVGGLVLCVYFIARDADMPERAVNAVMFIAGVLASAVRDVYGFEFGSSRSSQVKDATISNLSK
;
A
#
# COMPACT_ATOMS: atom_id res chain seq x y z
N MET A 1 -10.60 24.79 15.38
CA MET A 1 -10.92 23.89 14.25
C MET A 1 -10.84 22.45 14.75
N ASP A 2 -11.55 21.50 14.14
CA ASP A 2 -11.34 20.09 14.49
C ASP A 2 -9.88 19.69 14.17
N PRO A 3 -9.22 18.86 15.01
CA PRO A 3 -7.80 18.54 14.88
C PRO A 3 -7.46 17.88 13.54
N ILE A 4 -8.38 17.08 13.00
CA ILE A 4 -8.23 16.45 11.68
C ILE A 4 -8.24 17.52 10.58
N THR A 5 -9.17 18.47 10.62
CA THR A 5 -9.25 19.57 9.66
C THR A 5 -8.00 20.44 9.71
N LEU A 6 -7.51 20.75 10.90
CA LEU A 6 -6.28 21.53 11.08
C LEU A 6 -5.06 20.79 10.54
N ALA A 7 -4.89 19.51 10.87
CA ALA A 7 -3.81 18.69 10.33
C ALA A 7 -3.88 18.55 8.79
N LEU A 8 -5.09 18.42 8.24
CA LEU A 8 -5.29 18.35 6.79
C LEU A 8 -4.95 19.67 6.11
N THR A 9 -5.21 20.82 6.74
CA THR A 9 -4.78 22.12 6.22
C THR A 9 -3.26 22.30 6.25
N LEU A 10 -2.60 21.85 7.32
CA LEU A 10 -1.13 21.83 7.44
C LEU A 10 -0.51 20.92 6.37
N ALA A 11 -1.00 19.69 6.25
CA ALA A 11 -0.55 18.74 5.25
C ALA A 11 -0.83 19.27 3.83
N GLY A 12 -2.02 19.81 3.56
CA GLY A 12 -2.39 20.37 2.27
C GLY A 12 -1.50 21.52 1.81
N GLN A 13 -1.13 22.42 2.70
CA GLN A 13 -0.34 23.61 2.36
C GLN A 13 1.16 23.37 2.34
N PHE A 14 1.64 22.51 3.24
CA PHE A 14 3.08 22.38 3.49
C PHE A 14 3.61 20.97 3.24
N ALA A 15 2.82 19.91 3.35
CA ALA A 15 3.30 18.53 3.25
C ALA A 15 2.28 17.59 2.56
N PRO A 16 2.03 17.79 1.24
CA PRO A 16 0.96 17.07 0.54
C PRO A 16 1.18 15.56 0.47
N SER A 17 2.43 15.09 0.60
CA SER A 17 2.74 13.66 0.67
C SER A 17 2.10 12.97 1.87
N LEU A 18 1.85 13.68 2.97
CA LEU A 18 1.24 13.12 4.16
C LEU A 18 -0.27 12.87 4.00
N ILE A 19 -0.93 13.52 3.03
CA ILE A 19 -2.37 13.37 2.77
C ILE A 19 -2.73 11.91 2.49
N LYS A 20 -1.84 11.16 1.83
CA LYS A 20 -2.04 9.73 1.53
C LYS A 20 -2.23 8.86 2.78
N HIS A 21 -1.74 9.32 3.93
CA HIS A 21 -1.85 8.61 5.22
C HIS A 21 -3.17 8.90 5.95
N PHE A 22 -3.98 9.86 5.47
CA PHE A 22 -5.30 10.18 6.04
C PHE A 22 -6.46 9.34 5.45
N THR A 23 -6.17 8.29 4.68
CA THR A 23 -7.19 7.55 3.90
C THR A 23 -8.14 6.68 4.73
N ASN A 24 -7.79 6.30 5.96
CA ASN A 24 -8.63 5.49 6.85
C ASN A 24 -9.07 6.32 8.07
N SER A 25 -10.36 6.32 8.39
CA SER A 25 -10.93 7.14 9.49
C SER A 25 -10.34 6.79 10.86
N GLU A 26 -10.02 5.52 11.09
CA GLU A 26 -9.42 5.04 12.35
C GLU A 26 -7.99 5.55 12.56
N THR A 27 -7.19 5.64 11.49
CA THR A 27 -5.80 6.12 11.57
C THR A 27 -5.69 7.61 11.35
N ALA A 28 -6.69 8.25 10.73
CA ALA A 28 -6.69 9.68 10.42
C ALA A 28 -6.53 10.55 11.69
N ALA A 29 -7.11 10.15 12.81
CA ALA A 29 -6.95 10.87 14.08
C ALA A 29 -5.51 10.79 14.61
N ALA A 30 -4.87 9.63 14.49
CA ALA A 30 -3.48 9.44 14.93
C ALA A 30 -2.50 10.21 14.03
N VAL A 31 -2.70 10.15 12.71
CA VAL A 31 -1.90 10.90 11.73
C VAL A 31 -2.10 12.42 11.93
N ALA A 32 -3.34 12.86 12.21
CA ALA A 32 -3.63 14.25 12.52
C ALA A 32 -2.84 14.72 13.76
N GLY A 33 -2.81 13.91 14.82
CA GLY A 33 -2.02 14.18 16.02
C GLY A 33 -0.55 14.35 15.72
N GLN A 34 0.06 13.42 14.97
CA GLN A 34 1.47 13.47 14.61
C GLN A 34 1.84 14.70 13.76
N VAL A 35 0.97 15.09 12.81
CA VAL A 35 1.18 16.29 11.98
C VAL A 35 1.13 17.55 12.83
N ILE A 36 0.21 17.62 13.80
CA ILE A 36 0.09 18.75 14.74
C ILE A 36 1.30 18.81 15.67
N ASP A 37 1.75 17.68 16.21
CA ASP A 37 2.89 17.62 17.12
C ASP A 37 4.19 17.97 16.39
N MET A 38 4.33 17.56 15.14
CA MET A 38 5.45 17.97 14.27
C MET A 38 5.43 19.48 14.03
N ALA A 39 4.25 20.06 13.75
CA ALA A 39 4.12 21.50 13.58
C ALA A 39 4.51 22.26 14.86
N ARG A 40 4.03 21.82 16.03
CA ARG A 40 4.40 22.39 17.34
C ARG A 40 5.89 22.28 17.64
N THR A 41 6.50 21.15 17.30
CA THR A 41 7.94 20.91 17.52
C THR A 41 8.80 21.86 16.68
N VAL A 42 8.39 22.12 15.43
CA VAL A 42 9.11 23.04 14.54
C VAL A 42 8.88 24.50 14.92
N THR A 43 7.68 24.88 15.34
CA THR A 43 7.36 26.28 15.68
C THR A 43 7.67 26.65 17.13
N GLY A 44 7.83 25.68 18.03
CA GLY A 44 7.97 25.90 19.47
C GLY A 44 6.71 26.46 20.14
N THR A 45 5.56 26.46 19.46
CA THR A 45 4.30 27.04 19.96
C THR A 45 3.43 25.97 20.64
N GLY A 46 2.73 26.36 21.70
CA GLY A 46 1.88 25.45 22.48
C GLY A 46 0.54 25.11 21.80
N THR A 47 0.02 25.99 20.94
CA THR A 47 -1.27 25.79 20.29
C THR A 47 -1.14 25.46 18.79
N PRO A 48 -1.98 24.55 18.26
CA PRO A 48 -1.92 24.17 16.85
C PRO A 48 -2.25 25.32 15.89
N ASP A 49 -3.15 26.23 16.30
CA ASP A 49 -3.55 27.39 15.50
C ASP A 49 -2.42 28.43 15.40
N GLU A 50 -1.67 28.66 16.49
CA GLU A 50 -0.48 29.52 16.46
C GLU A 50 0.65 28.90 15.63
N ALA A 51 0.82 27.57 15.69
CA ALA A 51 1.82 26.89 14.85
C ALA A 51 1.53 27.13 13.36
N LEU A 52 0.27 27.07 12.96
CA LEU A 52 -0.16 27.30 11.58
C LEU A 52 0.08 28.77 11.16
N ALA A 53 -0.16 29.72 12.05
CA ALA A 53 0.12 31.14 11.82
C ALA A 53 1.63 31.40 11.69
N SER A 54 2.45 30.82 12.55
CA SER A 54 3.92 30.93 12.51
C SER A 54 4.50 30.31 11.24
N LEU A 55 4.00 29.15 10.81
CA LEU A 55 4.41 28.50 9.55
C LEU A 55 4.02 29.32 8.31
N LYS A 56 2.93 30.09 8.37
CA LYS A 56 2.55 31.03 7.30
C LYS A 56 3.38 32.30 7.30
N ALA A 57 3.74 32.79 8.48
CA ALA A 57 4.49 34.03 8.66
C ALA A 57 5.99 33.86 8.36
N ASP A 58 6.57 32.69 8.65
CA ASP A 58 7.99 32.41 8.47
C ASP A 58 8.24 31.29 7.43
N PRO A 59 8.73 31.65 6.23
CA PRO A 59 9.10 30.69 5.20
C PRO A 59 10.18 29.69 5.63
N ALA A 60 11.07 30.06 6.57
CA ALA A 60 12.12 29.17 7.06
C ALA A 60 11.54 28.05 7.93
N LEU A 61 10.59 28.37 8.82
CA LEU A 61 9.86 27.37 9.62
C LEU A 61 9.02 26.45 8.72
N ALA A 62 8.37 27.00 7.68
CA ALA A 62 7.66 26.20 6.70
C ALA A 62 8.55 25.19 5.97
N LEU A 63 9.81 25.57 5.68
CA LEU A 63 10.80 24.69 5.06
C LEU A 63 11.27 23.60 6.03
N GLN A 64 11.49 23.94 7.30
CA GLN A 64 11.83 22.95 8.33
C GLN A 64 10.70 21.93 8.53
N PHE A 65 9.45 22.38 8.57
CA PHE A 65 8.29 21.49 8.65
C PHE A 65 8.18 20.58 7.42
N LYS A 66 8.41 21.12 6.22
CA LYS A 66 8.50 20.34 4.97
C LYS A 66 9.56 19.24 5.04
N LEU A 67 10.76 19.56 5.54
CA LEU A 67 11.83 18.58 5.68
C LEU A 67 11.50 17.50 6.71
N ALA A 68 10.95 17.89 7.86
CA ALA A 68 10.52 16.94 8.89
C ALA A 68 9.42 15.99 8.37
N ALA A 69 8.45 16.52 7.64
CA ALA A 69 7.39 15.74 7.01
C ALA A 69 7.93 14.76 5.96
N LEU A 70 8.89 15.18 5.13
CA LEU A 70 9.54 14.31 4.15
C LEU A 70 10.37 13.20 4.81
N GLN A 71 11.07 13.50 5.91
CA GLN A 71 11.81 12.51 6.68
C GLN A 71 10.88 11.45 7.27
N ALA A 72 9.78 11.88 7.91
CA ALA A 72 8.78 10.98 8.45
C ALA A 72 8.17 10.08 7.36
N ASP A 73 7.82 10.64 6.20
CA ASP A 73 7.29 9.85 5.07
C ASP A 73 8.32 8.83 4.56
N THR A 74 9.59 9.22 4.47
CA THR A 74 10.68 8.33 4.06
C THR A 74 10.89 7.18 5.05
N GLU A 75 10.77 7.45 6.34
CA GLU A 75 10.88 6.42 7.39
C GLU A 75 9.72 5.42 7.31
N LEU A 76 8.49 5.89 7.11
CA LEU A 76 7.32 5.04 6.90
C LEU A 76 7.48 4.17 5.64
N GLU A 77 7.96 4.75 4.54
CA GLU A 77 8.22 4.00 3.32
C GLU A 77 9.32 2.95 3.55
N LYS A 78 10.42 3.29 4.22
CA LYS A 78 11.47 2.34 4.59
C LYS A 78 10.94 1.20 5.46
N ALA A 79 10.12 1.49 6.47
CA ALA A 79 9.49 0.48 7.31
C ALA A 79 8.62 -0.46 6.47
N SER A 80 7.79 0.08 5.58
CA SER A 80 6.94 -0.72 4.68
C SER A 80 7.76 -1.60 3.71
N LEU A 81 8.91 -1.10 3.24
CA LEU A 81 9.83 -1.85 2.40
C LEU A 81 10.56 -2.94 3.19
N ALA A 82 10.92 -2.66 4.44
CA ALA A 82 11.54 -3.62 5.35
C ALA A 82 10.58 -4.78 5.69
N ASP A 83 9.30 -4.50 5.93
CA ASP A 83 8.29 -5.54 6.14
C ASP A 83 8.15 -6.45 4.92
N ARG A 84 8.13 -5.87 3.72
CA ARG A 84 8.13 -6.65 2.47
C ARG A 84 9.42 -7.46 2.29
N ALA A 85 10.57 -6.90 2.68
CA ALA A 85 11.85 -7.60 2.63
C ALA A 85 11.90 -8.76 3.63
N ASN A 86 11.34 -8.60 4.83
CA ASN A 86 11.24 -9.65 5.84
C ASN A 86 10.30 -10.78 5.36
N ALA A 87 9.16 -10.45 4.74
CA ALA A 87 8.27 -11.42 4.12
C ALA A 87 8.99 -12.28 3.07
N ARG A 88 9.80 -11.64 2.21
CA ARG A 88 10.65 -12.36 1.23
C ARG A 88 11.78 -13.15 1.90
N GLY A 89 12.37 -12.62 2.97
CA GLY A 89 13.37 -13.32 3.77
C GLY A 89 12.83 -14.60 4.39
N ARG A 90 11.56 -14.60 4.83
CA ARG A 90 10.86 -15.80 5.29
C ARG A 90 10.71 -16.84 4.19
N ASP A 91 10.32 -16.42 2.97
CA ASP A 91 10.18 -17.35 1.84
C ASP A 91 11.53 -17.92 1.39
N VAL A 92 12.60 -17.11 1.42
CA VAL A 92 13.97 -17.58 1.18
C VAL A 92 14.43 -18.55 2.26
N ALA A 93 14.13 -18.28 3.53
CA ALA A 93 14.45 -19.18 4.64
C ALA A 93 13.68 -20.52 4.56
N LEU A 94 12.43 -20.49 4.10
CA LEU A 94 11.64 -21.70 3.85
C LEU A 94 12.19 -22.51 2.67
N ALA A 95 12.58 -21.85 1.57
CA ALA A 95 13.22 -22.48 0.43
C ALA A 95 14.59 -23.08 0.78
N GLN A 96 15.41 -22.38 1.56
CA GLN A 96 16.70 -22.86 2.07
C GLN A 96 16.54 -24.03 3.06
N ALA A 97 15.43 -24.08 3.79
CA ALA A 97 15.07 -25.21 4.65
C ALA A 97 14.49 -26.42 3.88
N GLY A 98 14.47 -26.38 2.54
CA GLY A 98 13.95 -27.46 1.69
C GLY A 98 12.44 -27.67 1.80
N ARG A 99 11.70 -26.69 2.33
CA ARG A 99 10.25 -26.74 2.46
C ARG A 99 9.60 -25.89 1.37
N MET A 100 8.92 -26.55 0.44
CA MET A 100 8.06 -25.86 -0.54
C MET A 100 6.83 -25.27 0.15
N ASN A 101 6.42 -24.09 -0.30
CA ASN A 101 5.20 -23.40 0.15
C ASN A 101 3.95 -24.10 -0.41
N TRP A 102 3.69 -25.33 0.06
CA TRP A 102 2.54 -26.14 -0.34
C TRP A 102 1.19 -25.42 -0.22
N ARG A 103 1.08 -24.45 0.71
CA ARG A 103 -0.14 -23.65 0.90
C ARG A 103 -0.42 -22.73 -0.28
N GLY A 104 0.62 -22.16 -0.90
CA GLY A 104 0.51 -21.27 -2.06
C GLY A 104 0.19 -22.05 -3.33
N ASP A 105 0.88 -23.16 -3.55
CA ASP A 105 0.65 -24.05 -4.70
C ASP A 105 -0.78 -24.64 -4.68
N LEU A 106 -1.26 -25.02 -3.50
CA LEU A 106 -2.62 -25.54 -3.32
C LEU A 106 -3.69 -24.45 -3.60
N LEU A 107 -3.45 -23.21 -3.16
CA LEU A 107 -4.35 -22.08 -3.43
C LEU A 107 -4.41 -21.77 -4.93
N ALA A 108 -3.26 -21.72 -5.60
CA ALA A 108 -3.16 -21.49 -7.04
C ALA A 108 -3.88 -22.60 -7.83
N PHE A 109 -3.66 -23.86 -7.44
CA PHE A 109 -4.32 -25.01 -8.04
C PHE A 109 -5.85 -24.94 -7.89
N PHE A 110 -6.36 -24.62 -6.71
CA PHE A 110 -7.80 -24.47 -6.49
C PHE A 110 -8.38 -23.26 -7.20
N ALA A 111 -7.66 -22.14 -7.28
CA ALA A 111 -8.14 -20.93 -7.96
C ALA A 111 -8.27 -21.15 -9.48
N VAL A 112 -7.24 -21.72 -10.12
CA VAL A 112 -7.26 -22.05 -11.55
C VAL A 112 -8.25 -23.17 -11.84
N GLY A 113 -8.22 -24.25 -11.03
CA GLY A 113 -9.12 -25.38 -11.19
C GLY A 113 -10.60 -25.00 -11.03
N GLY A 114 -10.93 -24.18 -10.04
CA GLY A 114 -12.28 -23.66 -9.82
C GLY A 114 -12.75 -22.79 -10.98
N LEU A 115 -11.89 -21.94 -11.54
CA LEU A 115 -12.24 -21.09 -12.68
C LEU A 115 -12.54 -21.94 -13.93
N VAL A 116 -11.69 -22.93 -14.23
CA VAL A 116 -11.90 -23.87 -15.35
C VAL A 116 -13.22 -24.63 -15.16
N LEU A 117 -13.53 -25.06 -13.94
CA LEU A 117 -14.76 -25.77 -13.61
C LEU A 117 -16.00 -24.89 -13.78
N CYS A 118 -15.96 -23.63 -13.33
CA CYS A 118 -17.03 -22.65 -13.57
C CYS A 118 -17.31 -22.45 -15.07
N VAL A 119 -16.24 -22.27 -15.87
CA VAL A 119 -16.36 -22.13 -17.33
C VAL A 119 -16.91 -23.40 -17.97
N TYR A 120 -16.45 -24.57 -17.53
CA TYR A 120 -16.95 -25.86 -18.01
C TYR A 120 -18.44 -26.05 -17.74
N PHE A 121 -18.92 -25.73 -16.53
CA PHE A 121 -20.34 -25.86 -16.20
C PHE A 121 -21.22 -24.93 -17.04
N ILE A 122 -20.81 -23.68 -17.25
CA ILE A 122 -21.53 -22.74 -18.13
C ILE A 122 -21.51 -23.23 -19.59
N ALA A 123 -20.38 -23.75 -20.07
CA ALA A 123 -20.25 -24.22 -21.45
C ALA A 123 -21.00 -25.55 -21.71
N ARG A 124 -21.18 -26.38 -20.68
CA ARG A 124 -21.82 -27.69 -20.79
C ARG A 124 -23.35 -27.61 -20.76
N ASP A 125 -23.90 -26.72 -19.95
CA ASP A 125 -25.35 -26.51 -19.79
C ASP A 125 -25.75 -25.09 -20.19
N ALA A 126 -26.21 -24.93 -21.42
CA ALA A 126 -26.69 -23.65 -21.94
C ALA A 126 -28.08 -23.25 -21.40
N ASP A 127 -28.84 -24.20 -20.85
CA ASP A 127 -30.19 -23.99 -20.28
C ASP A 127 -30.16 -23.66 -18.77
N MET A 128 -29.02 -23.26 -18.23
CA MET A 128 -28.94 -22.87 -16.82
C MET A 128 -29.85 -21.67 -16.53
N PRO A 129 -30.60 -21.70 -15.40
CA PRO A 129 -31.39 -20.56 -14.99
C PRO A 129 -30.48 -19.35 -14.75
N GLU A 130 -30.93 -18.17 -15.16
CA GLU A 130 -30.14 -16.93 -15.12
C GLU A 130 -29.56 -16.61 -13.73
N ARG A 131 -30.29 -16.97 -12.66
CA ARG A 131 -29.80 -16.85 -11.27
C ARG A 131 -28.55 -17.68 -11.00
N ALA A 132 -28.45 -18.88 -11.56
CA ALA A 132 -27.27 -19.75 -11.42
C ALA A 132 -26.10 -19.21 -12.25
N VAL A 133 -26.35 -18.75 -13.48
CA VAL A 133 -25.31 -18.14 -14.33
C VAL A 133 -24.70 -16.92 -13.64
N ASN A 134 -25.51 -16.04 -13.07
CA ASN A 134 -25.05 -14.86 -12.34
C ASN A 134 -24.22 -15.21 -11.10
N ALA A 135 -24.62 -16.24 -10.35
CA ALA A 135 -23.85 -16.73 -9.20
C ALA A 135 -22.50 -17.31 -9.63
N VAL A 136 -22.48 -18.10 -10.71
CA VAL A 136 -21.23 -18.69 -11.25
C VAL A 136 -20.31 -17.60 -11.81
N MET A 137 -20.84 -16.58 -12.49
CA MET A 137 -20.05 -15.45 -12.98
C MET A 137 -19.43 -14.63 -11.84
N PHE A 138 -20.15 -14.42 -10.74
CA PHE A 138 -19.60 -13.77 -9.56
C PHE A 138 -18.42 -14.57 -8.96
N ILE A 139 -18.61 -15.89 -8.78
CA ILE A 139 -17.56 -16.77 -8.26
C ILE A 139 -16.36 -16.82 -9.21
N ALA A 140 -16.60 -16.94 -10.52
CA ALA A 140 -15.56 -16.91 -11.53
C ALA A 140 -14.77 -15.58 -11.51
N GLY A 141 -15.44 -14.45 -11.30
CA GLY A 141 -14.79 -13.14 -11.15
C GLY A 141 -13.86 -13.07 -9.93
N VAL A 142 -14.30 -13.57 -8.77
CA VAL A 142 -13.46 -13.62 -7.56
C VAL A 142 -12.27 -14.56 -7.76
N LEU A 143 -12.47 -15.74 -8.35
CA LEU A 143 -11.39 -16.68 -8.66
C LEU A 143 -10.39 -16.10 -9.67
N ALA A 144 -10.86 -15.39 -10.70
CA ALA A 144 -10.00 -14.71 -11.65
C ALA A 144 -9.14 -13.62 -10.99
N SER A 145 -9.68 -12.90 -9.99
CA SER A 145 -8.90 -11.96 -9.18
C SER A 145 -7.82 -12.69 -8.37
N ALA A 146 -8.15 -13.80 -7.73
CA ALA A 146 -7.19 -14.59 -6.97
C ALA A 146 -6.05 -15.13 -7.87
N VAL A 147 -6.38 -15.58 -9.09
CA VAL A 147 -5.37 -15.98 -10.08
C VAL A 147 -4.47 -14.79 -10.45
N ARG A 148 -5.03 -13.60 -10.68
CA ARG A 148 -4.23 -12.39 -10.96
C ARG A 148 -3.25 -12.08 -9.83
N ASP A 149 -3.66 -12.24 -8.58
CA ASP A 149 -2.81 -11.98 -7.41
C ASP A 149 -1.65 -12.98 -7.32
N VAL A 150 -1.92 -14.27 -7.61
CA VAL A 150 -0.89 -15.32 -7.70
C VAL A 150 0.12 -15.00 -8.81
N TYR A 151 -0.35 -14.64 -10.01
CA TYR A 151 0.54 -14.21 -11.10
C TYR A 151 1.33 -12.96 -10.74
N GLY A 152 0.73 -12.01 -10.02
CA GLY A 152 1.41 -10.81 -9.51
C GLY A 152 2.52 -11.14 -8.51
N PHE A 153 2.33 -12.15 -7.66
CA PHE A 153 3.34 -12.62 -6.73
C PHE A 153 4.52 -13.31 -7.45
N GLU A 154 4.23 -14.29 -8.32
CA GLU A 154 5.26 -15.08 -9.01
C GLU A 154 6.04 -14.27 -10.06
N PHE A 155 5.35 -13.47 -10.88
CA PHE A 155 5.97 -12.75 -12.00
C PHE A 155 6.26 -11.28 -11.71
N GLY A 156 5.66 -10.70 -10.67
CA GLY A 156 5.92 -9.30 -10.27
C GLY A 156 7.31 -9.09 -9.68
N SER A 157 7.88 -10.10 -9.02
CA SER A 157 9.25 -10.05 -8.49
C SER A 157 10.30 -10.02 -9.62
N SER A 158 10.08 -10.80 -10.68
CA SER A 158 10.98 -10.90 -11.85
C SER A 158 11.01 -9.61 -12.66
N ARG A 159 9.85 -9.00 -12.91
CA ARG A 159 9.75 -7.75 -13.67
C ARG A 159 10.32 -6.54 -12.90
N SER A 160 10.12 -6.49 -11.58
CA SER A 160 10.72 -5.46 -10.72
C SER A 160 12.25 -5.61 -10.64
N SER A 161 12.78 -6.82 -10.65
CA SER A 161 14.23 -7.06 -10.60
C SER A 161 14.90 -6.63 -11.90
N GLN A 162 14.33 -6.96 -13.06
CA GLN A 162 14.83 -6.48 -14.36
C GLN A 162 14.83 -4.95 -14.48
N VAL A 163 13.80 -4.27 -13.95
CA VAL A 163 13.76 -2.81 -13.92
C VAL A 163 14.85 -2.25 -12.99
N LYS A 164 15.07 -2.86 -11.82
CA LYS A 164 16.16 -2.45 -10.92
C LYS A 164 17.54 -2.65 -11.54
N ASP A 165 17.77 -3.78 -12.20
CA ASP A 165 19.03 -4.07 -12.88
C ASP A 165 19.27 -3.09 -14.04
N ALA A 166 18.22 -2.75 -14.79
CA ALA A 166 18.29 -1.73 -15.84
C ALA A 166 18.55 -0.32 -15.27
N THR A 167 17.93 0.06 -14.16
CA THR A 167 18.18 1.33 -13.48
C THR A 167 19.61 1.41 -12.92
N ILE A 168 20.10 0.34 -12.29
CA ILE A 168 21.48 0.27 -11.77
C ILE A 168 22.49 0.36 -12.91
N SER A 169 22.26 -0.36 -14.02
CA SER A 169 23.09 -0.30 -15.21
C SER A 169 23.18 1.12 -15.79
N ASN A 170 22.04 1.83 -15.86
CA ASN A 170 21.99 3.21 -16.35
C ASN A 170 22.62 4.24 -15.40
N LEU A 171 22.65 3.99 -14.09
CA LEU A 171 23.33 4.84 -13.10
C LEU A 171 24.83 4.56 -13.01
N SER A 172 25.28 3.40 -13.49
CA SER A 172 26.70 3.00 -13.52
C SER A 172 27.46 3.42 -14.79
N LYS A 173 26.78 4.13 -15.71
CA LYS A 173 27.38 4.75 -16.89
C LYS A 173 27.49 6.26 -16.68
#